data_AF-A0A7Y3DRB4-F1
#
_entry.id   AF-A0A7Y3DRB4-F1
#
_cell.length_a   1.000
_cell.length_b   1.000
_cell.length_c   1.000
_cell.angle_alpha   90.00
_cell.angle_beta   90.00
_cell.angle_gamma   90.00
#
_symmetry.space_group_name_H-M   'P 1'
#
loop_
_entity.id
_entity.type
_entity.pdbx_description
1 polymer ?
#
loop_
_entity_poly.entity_id
_entity_poly.type
_entity_poly.pdbx_seq_one_letter_code
_entity_poly.pdbx_strand_id
1 'polypeptide(L)' 'FATDIEKNVVHGSDSPETASFEISYFFNRFEII' A
#
# COMPACT_ATOMS: atom_id res chain seq x y z
N PHE A 1 -10.28 14.92 -5.87
CA PHE A 1 -9.88 14.38 -4.55
C PHE A 1 -8.48 14.85 -4.19
N ALA A 2 -7.45 14.58 -5.01
CA ALA A 2 -6.11 15.14 -4.78
C ALA A 2 -6.07 16.68 -4.96
N THR A 3 -5.30 17.36 -4.13
CA THR A 3 -5.14 18.84 -4.15
C THR A 3 -3.75 19.32 -4.52
N ASP A 4 -2.72 18.49 -4.27
CA ASP A 4 -1.32 18.76 -4.58
C ASP A 4 -0.53 17.43 -4.57
N ILE A 5 0.78 17.49 -4.85
CA ILE A 5 1.64 16.30 -4.95
C ILE A 5 1.74 15.57 -3.60
N GLU A 6 1.73 16.30 -2.48
CA GLU A 6 1.84 15.70 -1.14
C GLU A 6 0.49 15.17 -0.65
N LYS A 7 -0.61 15.82 -1.02
CA LYS A 7 -2.00 15.44 -0.69
C LYS A 7 -2.69 14.76 -1.87
N ASN A 8 -2.10 13.65 -2.30
CA ASN A 8 -2.53 12.90 -3.50
C ASN A 8 -3.53 11.75 -3.22
N VAL A 9 -4.04 11.67 -1.98
CA VAL A 9 -5.17 10.83 -1.51
C VAL A 9 -4.84 9.36 -1.31
N VAL A 10 -4.11 8.73 -2.23
CA VAL A 10 -3.90 7.27 -2.21
C VAL A 10 -2.43 6.92 -2.38
N HIS A 11 -2.05 5.83 -1.73
CA HIS A 11 -0.80 5.10 -1.96
C HIS A 11 -1.14 3.74 -2.58
N GLY A 12 -0.24 3.22 -3.41
CA GLY A 12 -0.32 1.87 -3.93
C GLY A 12 1.08 1.39 -4.30
N SER A 13 1.35 0.11 -4.06
CA SER A 13 2.64 -0.50 -4.38
C SER A 13 2.89 -0.44 -5.89
N ASP A 14 4.13 -0.16 -6.28
CA ASP A 14 4.54 0.08 -7.67
C ASP A 14 5.06 -1.17 -8.38
N SER A 15 5.28 -2.27 -7.67
CA SER A 15 5.69 -3.56 -8.22
C SER A 15 5.18 -4.74 -7.38
N PRO A 16 5.18 -5.98 -7.92
CA PRO A 16 4.83 -7.18 -7.15
C PRO A 16 5.74 -7.40 -5.92
N GLU A 17 7.02 -7.04 -6.04
CA GLU A 17 8.01 -7.14 -4.96
C GLU A 17 7.69 -6.15 -3.83
N THR A 18 7.41 -4.89 -4.16
CA THR A 18 7.05 -3.87 -3.16
C THR A 18 5.69 -4.16 -2.55
N ALA A 19 4.73 -4.68 -3.32
CA ALA A 19 3.43 -5.13 -2.81
C ALA A 19 3.58 -6.27 -1.79
N SER A 20 4.41 -7.27 -2.09
CA SER A 20 4.65 -8.39 -1.19
C SER A 20 5.24 -7.93 0.15
N PHE A 21 6.17 -6.97 0.09
CA PHE A 21 6.75 -6.34 1.27
C PHE A 21 5.70 -5.55 2.06
N GLU A 22 5.03 -4.58 1.43
CA GLU A 22 4.05 -3.68 2.08
C GLU A 22 2.89 -4.46 2.71
N ILE A 23 2.32 -5.45 2.01
CA ILE A 23 1.24 -6.28 2.54
C ILE A 23 1.69 -7.00 3.82
N SER A 24 2.89 -7.58 3.83
CA SER A 24 3.41 -8.27 5.02
C SER A 24 3.80 -7.33 6.17
N TYR A 25 4.11 -6.07 5.85
CA TYR A 25 4.39 -5.04 6.85
C TYR A 25 3.12 -4.59 7.57
N PHE A 26 2.02 -4.41 6.84
CA PHE A 26 0.76 -3.89 7.41
C PHE A 26 -0.18 -4.97 7.93
N PHE A 27 -0.20 -6.15 7.32
CA PHE A 27 -1.17 -7.20 7.66
C PHE A 27 -0.46 -8.47 8.11
N ASN A 28 -0.91 -9.01 9.24
CA ASN A 28 -0.49 -10.32 9.68
C ASN A 28 -1.22 -11.43 8.89
N ARG A 29 -0.68 -12.64 8.93
CA ARG A 29 -1.19 -13.75 8.11
C ARG A 29 -2.63 -14.17 8.41
N PHE A 30 -3.16 -13.84 9.59
CA PHE A 30 -4.54 -14.16 9.96
C PHE A 30 -5.55 -13.12 9.47
N GLU A 31 -5.11 -11.98 8.92
CA GLU A 31 -5.98 -10.92 8.36
C GLU A 31 -6.28 -11.12 6.87
N ILE A 32 -5.56 -12.03 6.20
CA ILE A 32 -5.71 -12.34 4.78
C ILE A 32 -6.55 -13.64 4.63
N ILE A 33 -7.72 -13.54 3.98
CA ILE A 33 -8.68 -14.65 3.78
C ILE A 33 -8.55 -15.35 2.43
#